data_AF-A0A433XE58-F1
#
_entry.id   AF-A0A433XE58-F1
#
_cell.length_a   1.000
_cell.length_b   1.000
_cell.length_c   1.000
_cell.angle_alpha   90.00
_cell.angle_beta   90.00
_cell.angle_gamma   90.00
#
_symmetry.space_group_name_H-M   'P 1'
#
loop_
_entity.id
_entity.type
_entity.pdbx_description
1 polymer ?
#
loop_
_entity_poly.entity_id
_entity_poly.type
_entity_poly.pdbx_seq_one_letter_code
_entity_poly.pdbx_strand_id
1 'polypeptide(L)'
;MTCNGHATHRWFGFGRFSALVVSVMLVIAPAQANPAAALPPGPKENLAQWVEGDTATLEAVVAKDLDAQAWQAELQGIEPSEALAALADYLSLNLPAEPAGSDVASMLAGLPADGKELYLRDCLSCHGGDRYFLQQDNSIDEWMGIFDAPYHRRLLTESLERETFASYAAHTVPLTLETVPEELQDRAD
;
A
#
# COMPACT_ATOMS: atom_id res chain seq x y z
N MET A 1 79.77 -9.07 40.93
CA MET A 1 79.22 -10.16 40.11
C MET A 1 78.66 -9.54 38.83
N THR A 2 79.37 -9.49 37.69
CA THR A 2 79.60 -10.56 36.67
C THR A 2 78.26 -11.06 36.10
N CYS A 3 77.95 -11.06 34.80
CA CYS A 3 78.75 -11.17 33.57
C CYS A 3 78.07 -10.52 32.34
N ASN A 4 78.90 -10.02 31.44
CA ASN A 4 78.64 -9.88 29.99
C ASN A 4 78.61 -11.26 29.32
N GLY A 5 77.85 -11.42 28.24
CA GLY A 5 77.86 -12.62 27.38
C GLY A 5 77.41 -12.32 25.95
N HIS A 6 78.30 -12.59 25.00
CA HIS A 6 78.23 -12.35 23.55
C HIS A 6 77.36 -13.35 22.75
N ALA A 7 77.09 -12.95 21.49
CA ALA A 7 76.96 -13.77 20.26
C ALA A 7 75.58 -14.43 19.97
N THR A 8 75.10 -14.64 18.75
CA THR A 8 75.41 -14.27 17.34
C THR A 8 74.21 -14.77 16.47
N HIS A 9 74.14 -14.29 15.21
CA HIS A 9 73.48 -14.90 14.03
C HIS A 9 71.94 -15.05 13.99
N ARG A 10 71.30 -14.42 12.99
CA ARG A 10 70.90 -15.07 11.72
C ARG A 10 70.12 -14.11 10.82
N TRP A 11 70.54 -14.08 9.56
CA TRP A 11 69.78 -13.63 8.39
C TRP A 11 68.59 -14.56 8.16
N PHE A 12 67.42 -14.02 7.81
CA PHE A 12 66.49 -14.59 6.83
C PHE A 12 65.47 -13.50 6.42
N GLY A 13 65.38 -13.23 5.12
CA GLY A 13 64.41 -12.32 4.54
C GLY A 13 63.06 -12.98 4.30
N PHE A 14 62.00 -12.19 4.35
CA PHE A 14 60.66 -12.40 3.79
C PHE A 14 60.13 -10.97 3.61
N GLY A 15 59.61 -10.51 2.47
CA GLY A 15 58.61 -11.08 1.59
C GLY A 15 57.78 -9.86 1.16
N ARG A 16 57.71 -9.59 -0.15
CA ARG A 16 56.99 -8.43 -0.69
C ARG A 16 55.49 -8.65 -0.46
N PHE A 17 54.88 -7.89 0.45
CA PHE A 17 53.43 -7.86 0.59
C PHE A 17 52.85 -6.98 -0.52
N SER A 18 52.36 -7.63 -1.58
CA SER A 18 51.45 -6.98 -2.53
C SER A 18 50.11 -6.78 -1.82
N ALA A 19 49.78 -5.52 -1.51
CA ALA A 19 48.46 -5.15 -1.00
C ALA A 19 47.44 -5.26 -2.14
N LEU A 20 46.51 -6.20 -2.02
CA LEU A 20 45.37 -6.35 -2.91
C LEU A 20 44.31 -5.33 -2.45
N VAL A 21 44.14 -4.25 -3.20
CA VAL A 21 43.06 -3.29 -2.98
C VAL A 21 41.77 -3.92 -3.49
N VAL A 22 40.96 -4.46 -2.58
CA VAL A 22 39.60 -4.90 -2.88
C VAL A 22 38.71 -3.65 -2.90
N SER A 23 38.44 -3.11 -4.08
CA SER A 23 37.40 -2.11 -4.26
C SER A 23 36.04 -2.75 -4.04
N VAL A 24 35.42 -2.46 -2.90
CA VAL A 24 34.01 -2.78 -2.63
C VAL A 24 33.16 -1.85 -3.49
N MET A 25 32.61 -2.35 -4.58
CA MET A 25 31.55 -1.64 -5.31
C MET A 25 30.27 -1.73 -4.47
N LEU A 26 29.84 -0.58 -3.94
CA LEU A 26 28.54 -0.44 -3.30
C LEU A 26 27.47 -0.49 -4.41
N VAL A 27 26.82 -1.63 -4.59
CA VAL A 27 25.64 -1.73 -5.46
C VAL A 27 24.48 -1.08 -4.71
N ILE A 28 24.14 0.16 -5.09
CA ILE A 28 22.89 0.78 -4.66
C ILE A 28 21.80 0.16 -5.53
N ALA A 29 21.06 -0.80 -4.98
CA ALA A 29 19.84 -1.28 -5.62
C ALA A 29 18.86 -0.11 -5.71
N PRO A 30 18.18 0.11 -6.84
CA PRO A 30 17.11 1.09 -6.90
C PRO A 30 16.06 0.72 -5.84
N ALA A 31 15.61 1.71 -5.07
CA ALA A 31 14.43 1.54 -4.24
C ALA A 31 13.28 1.14 -5.17
N GLN A 32 12.70 -0.04 -4.97
CA GLN A 32 11.53 -0.45 -5.76
C GLN A 32 10.45 0.62 -5.52
N ALA A 33 9.92 1.19 -6.59
CA ALA A 33 8.80 2.11 -6.44
C ALA A 33 7.62 1.29 -5.94
N ASN A 34 7.01 1.74 -4.84
CA ASN A 34 5.85 1.08 -4.28
C ASN A 34 4.62 1.59 -5.05
N PRO A 35 3.95 0.78 -5.89
CA PRO A 35 2.79 1.23 -6.66
C PRO A 35 1.70 1.80 -5.75
N ALA A 36 1.59 1.31 -4.51
CA ALA A 36 0.64 1.80 -3.53
C ALA A 36 0.85 3.28 -3.16
N ALA A 37 2.08 3.80 -3.28
CA ALA A 37 2.40 5.18 -2.94
C ALA A 37 1.98 6.18 -4.03
N ALA A 38 1.74 5.72 -5.25
CA ALA A 38 1.28 6.56 -6.37
C ALA A 38 -0.24 6.59 -6.50
N LEU A 39 -0.95 5.68 -5.83
CA LEU A 39 -2.41 5.69 -5.75
C LEU A 39 -2.88 6.62 -4.62
N PRO A 40 -4.11 7.17 -4.70
CA PRO A 40 -4.71 7.88 -3.59
C PRO A 40 -4.76 6.99 -2.34
N PRO A 41 -4.76 7.56 -1.12
CA PRO A 41 -4.90 6.77 0.08
C PRO A 41 -6.19 5.94 0.07
N GLY A 42 -6.09 4.70 0.54
CA GLY A 42 -7.26 3.83 0.68
C GLY A 42 -8.16 4.30 1.82
N PRO A 43 -9.46 3.95 1.83
CA PRO A 43 -10.36 4.20 2.96
C PRO A 43 -9.75 3.84 4.32
N LYS A 44 -9.11 2.68 4.47
CA LYS A 44 -8.51 2.29 5.76
C LYS A 44 -7.32 3.16 6.15
N GLU A 45 -6.54 3.64 5.18
CA GLU A 45 -5.44 4.59 5.43
C GLU A 45 -5.99 5.94 5.91
N ASN A 46 -7.05 6.45 5.27
CA ASN A 46 -7.72 7.69 5.68
C ASN A 46 -8.36 7.56 7.07
N LEU A 47 -8.99 6.42 7.36
CA LEU A 47 -9.54 6.15 8.69
C LEU A 47 -8.43 6.08 9.75
N ALA A 48 -7.32 5.40 9.46
CA ALA A 48 -6.16 5.34 10.35
C ALA A 48 -5.61 6.73 10.69
N GLN A 49 -5.52 7.59 9.69
CA GLN A 49 -5.09 8.97 9.87
C GLN A 49 -6.09 9.77 10.70
N TRP A 50 -7.38 9.63 10.43
CA TRP A 50 -8.42 10.37 11.14
C TRP A 50 -8.53 9.99 12.63
N VAL A 51 -8.35 8.71 12.98
CA VAL A 51 -8.39 8.28 14.39
C VAL A 51 -7.09 8.58 15.15
N GLU A 52 -5.99 8.92 14.47
CA GLU A 52 -4.69 9.26 15.08
C GLU A 52 -4.18 8.24 16.13
N GLY A 53 -4.50 6.95 15.97
CA GLY A 53 -4.13 5.90 16.91
C GLY A 53 -5.09 5.71 18.10
N ASP A 54 -6.21 6.43 18.16
CA ASP A 54 -7.24 6.26 19.19
C ASP A 54 -8.11 5.03 18.92
N THR A 55 -7.84 3.95 19.67
CA THR A 55 -8.59 2.70 19.58
C THR A 55 -10.04 2.85 20.02
N ALA A 56 -10.34 3.69 21.02
CA ALA A 56 -11.70 3.86 21.50
C ALA A 56 -12.57 4.58 20.46
N THR A 57 -11.99 5.55 19.76
CA THR A 57 -12.64 6.20 18.63
C THR A 57 -12.89 5.19 17.49
N LEU A 58 -11.90 4.36 17.15
CA LEU A 58 -12.08 3.33 16.13
C LEU A 58 -13.15 2.29 16.52
N GLU A 59 -13.16 1.82 17.78
CA GLU A 59 -14.20 0.91 18.32
C GLU A 59 -15.60 1.52 18.16
N ALA A 60 -15.74 2.80 18.47
CA ALA A 60 -17.01 3.51 18.32
C ALA A 60 -17.41 3.68 16.84
N VAL A 61 -16.45 3.83 15.92
CA VAL A 61 -16.71 3.88 14.48
C VAL A 61 -17.19 2.53 13.98
N VAL A 62 -16.45 1.45 14.24
CA VAL A 62 -16.76 0.12 13.65
C VAL A 62 -18.07 -0.48 14.15
N ALA A 63 -18.59 -0.01 15.28
CA ALA A 63 -19.87 -0.42 15.83
C ALA A 63 -21.09 0.32 15.23
N LYS A 64 -20.88 1.37 14.42
CA LYS A 64 -21.96 2.17 13.82
C LYS A 64 -22.49 1.54 12.54
N ASP A 65 -23.77 1.77 12.30
CA ASP A 65 -24.48 1.48 11.05
C ASP A 65 -25.07 2.81 10.55
N LEU A 66 -24.38 3.43 9.58
CA LEU A 66 -24.74 4.73 9.02
C LEU A 66 -24.64 4.64 7.49
N ASP A 67 -25.50 5.38 6.80
CA ASP A 67 -25.34 5.60 5.36
C ASP A 67 -24.16 6.53 5.05
N ALA A 68 -23.77 6.57 3.77
CA ALA A 68 -22.62 7.36 3.33
C ALA A 68 -22.78 8.87 3.63
N GLN A 69 -24.00 9.42 3.54
CA GLN A 69 -24.23 10.84 3.81
C GLN A 69 -24.02 11.16 5.30
N ALA A 70 -24.52 10.30 6.18
CA ALA A 70 -24.31 10.43 7.62
C ALA A 70 -22.82 10.26 7.98
N TRP A 71 -22.10 9.35 7.32
CA TRP A 71 -20.65 9.22 7.49
C TRP A 71 -19.88 10.47 7.07
N GLN A 72 -20.22 11.10 5.95
CA GLN A 72 -19.58 12.34 5.53
C GLN A 72 -19.81 13.49 6.52
N ALA A 73 -20.98 13.55 7.15
CA ALA A 73 -21.28 14.55 8.16
C ALA A 73 -20.48 14.36 9.46
N GLU A 74 -20.22 13.09 9.82
CA GLU A 74 -19.44 12.69 10.99
C GLU A 74 -17.92 12.90 10.78
N LEU A 75 -17.40 12.48 9.64
CA LEU A 75 -15.96 12.42 9.32
C LEU A 75 -15.42 13.75 8.78
N GLN A 76 -15.49 14.79 9.59
CA GLN A 76 -15.01 16.11 9.22
C GLN A 76 -13.47 16.17 9.16
N GLY A 77 -12.93 17.01 8.27
CA GLY A 77 -11.51 17.31 8.18
C GLY A 77 -10.67 16.37 7.30
N ILE A 78 -11.31 15.42 6.61
CA ILE A 78 -10.67 14.57 5.61
C ILE A 78 -10.68 15.29 4.26
N GLU A 79 -9.50 15.48 3.68
CA GLU A 79 -9.30 16.11 2.38
C GLU A 79 -8.43 15.20 1.50
N PRO A 80 -8.65 15.20 0.17
CA PRO A 80 -9.69 15.93 -0.55
C PRO A 80 -11.10 15.32 -0.34
N SER A 81 -12.15 16.02 -0.80
CA SER A 81 -13.54 15.56 -0.67
C SER A 81 -13.81 14.16 -1.24
N GLU A 82 -13.05 13.76 -2.25
CA GLU A 82 -13.05 12.46 -2.90
C GLU A 82 -12.57 11.35 -1.95
N ALA A 83 -11.56 11.64 -1.13
CA ALA A 83 -11.07 10.72 -0.10
C ALA A 83 -12.11 10.53 1.02
N LEU A 84 -12.81 11.60 1.40
CA LEU A 84 -13.93 11.54 2.33
C LEU A 84 -15.10 10.72 1.75
N ALA A 85 -15.46 10.95 0.49
CA ALA A 85 -16.54 10.21 -0.17
C ALA A 85 -16.22 8.71 -0.27
N ALA A 86 -14.99 8.36 -0.68
CA ALA A 86 -14.55 6.97 -0.75
C ALA A 86 -14.54 6.29 0.63
N LEU A 87 -14.10 7.00 1.68
CA LEU A 87 -14.15 6.47 3.05
C LEU A 87 -15.60 6.28 3.53
N ALA A 88 -16.46 7.27 3.31
CA ALA A 88 -17.85 7.21 3.75
C ALA A 88 -18.62 6.04 3.11
N ASP A 89 -18.44 5.84 1.79
CA ASP A 89 -19.04 4.70 1.11
C ASP A 89 -18.48 3.37 1.64
N TYR A 90 -17.16 3.26 1.80
CA TYR A 90 -16.53 2.06 2.36
C TYR A 90 -17.13 1.70 3.73
N LEU A 91 -17.27 2.67 4.63
CA LEU A 91 -17.83 2.44 5.96
C LEU A 91 -19.32 2.08 5.89
N SER A 92 -20.09 2.71 5.01
CA SER A 92 -21.52 2.38 4.81
C SER A 92 -21.73 0.95 4.28
N LEU A 93 -20.79 0.44 3.50
CA LEU A 93 -20.85 -0.91 2.94
C LEU A 93 -20.35 -1.97 3.93
N ASN A 94 -19.30 -1.66 4.70
CA ASN A 94 -18.54 -2.67 5.44
C ASN A 94 -18.74 -2.65 6.95
N LEU A 95 -19.46 -1.66 7.49
CA LEU A 95 -19.82 -1.58 8.91
C LEU A 95 -21.31 -1.88 9.14
N PRO A 96 -21.69 -2.37 10.32
CA PRO A 96 -20.86 -2.63 11.50
C PRO A 96 -19.95 -3.86 11.32
N ALA A 97 -18.79 -3.86 12.00
CA ALA A 97 -17.83 -4.95 12.00
C ALA A 97 -17.24 -5.19 13.39
N GLU A 98 -16.91 -6.45 13.69
CA GLU A 98 -16.23 -6.81 14.94
C GLU A 98 -14.74 -6.43 14.84
N PRO A 99 -14.23 -5.54 15.72
CA PRO A 99 -12.82 -5.20 15.72
C PRO A 99 -11.97 -6.42 16.08
N ALA A 100 -10.90 -6.66 15.32
CA ALA A 100 -9.94 -7.72 15.62
C ALA A 100 -8.62 -7.10 16.12
N GLY A 101 -8.17 -7.45 17.32
CA GLY A 101 -6.90 -6.97 17.87
C GLY A 101 -7.08 -5.92 18.97
N SER A 102 -5.97 -5.26 19.35
CA SER A 102 -5.90 -4.38 20.52
C SER A 102 -5.30 -3.00 20.23
N ASP A 103 -4.90 -2.75 18.99
CA ASP A 103 -4.37 -1.48 18.52
C ASP A 103 -5.02 -1.11 17.17
N VAL A 104 -4.94 0.16 16.78
CA VAL A 104 -5.59 0.65 15.55
C VAL A 104 -5.15 -0.14 14.31
N ALA A 105 -3.86 -0.47 14.20
CA ALA A 105 -3.35 -1.18 13.02
C ALA A 105 -3.93 -2.58 12.89
N SER A 106 -3.96 -3.35 13.99
CA SER A 106 -4.56 -4.69 14.03
C SER A 106 -6.08 -4.64 13.79
N MET A 107 -6.77 -3.68 14.39
CA MET A 107 -8.21 -3.48 14.20
C MET A 107 -8.56 -3.19 12.73
N LEU A 108 -7.84 -2.26 12.10
CA LEU A 108 -8.03 -1.95 10.68
C LEU A 108 -7.68 -3.12 9.77
N ALA A 109 -6.66 -3.91 10.12
CA ALA A 109 -6.32 -5.13 9.39
C ALA A 109 -7.41 -6.20 9.47
N GLY A 110 -8.26 -6.17 10.50
CA GLY A 110 -9.42 -7.05 10.66
C GLY A 110 -10.66 -6.64 9.87
N LEU A 111 -10.72 -5.40 9.38
CA LEU A 111 -11.83 -4.94 8.54
C LEU A 111 -11.76 -5.53 7.13
N PRO A 112 -12.90 -5.60 6.40
CA PRO A 112 -12.90 -5.97 4.98
C PRO A 112 -11.89 -5.14 4.18
N ALA A 113 -11.28 -5.76 3.17
CA ALA A 113 -10.31 -5.07 2.33
C ALA A 113 -10.94 -3.84 1.66
N ASP A 114 -10.21 -2.73 1.63
CA ASP A 114 -10.68 -1.51 0.96
C ASP A 114 -10.38 -1.52 -0.55
N GLY A 115 -10.97 -0.59 -1.30
CA GLY A 115 -10.84 -0.60 -2.76
C GLY A 115 -9.41 -0.45 -3.29
N LYS A 116 -8.51 0.23 -2.55
CA LYS A 116 -7.09 0.32 -2.91
C LYS A 116 -6.40 -1.03 -2.72
N GLU A 117 -6.65 -1.68 -1.59
CA GLU A 117 -6.13 -3.02 -1.31
C GLU A 117 -6.61 -4.03 -2.35
N LEU A 118 -7.90 -4.00 -2.69
CA LEU A 118 -8.51 -4.86 -3.72
C LEU A 118 -7.87 -4.64 -5.09
N TYR A 119 -7.68 -3.39 -5.50
CA TYR A 119 -7.03 -3.06 -6.77
C TYR A 119 -5.59 -3.61 -6.84
N LEU A 120 -4.79 -3.35 -5.79
CA LEU A 120 -3.40 -3.79 -5.73
C LEU A 120 -3.28 -5.32 -5.70
N ARG A 121 -4.20 -6.01 -5.01
CA ARG A 121 -4.21 -7.46 -4.85
C ARG A 121 -4.66 -8.18 -6.12
N ASP A 122 -5.76 -7.75 -6.74
CA ASP A 122 -6.48 -8.55 -7.73
C ASP A 122 -6.44 -7.99 -9.16
N CYS A 123 -6.19 -6.68 -9.33
CA CYS A 123 -6.33 -6.02 -10.62
C CYS A 123 -4.96 -5.66 -11.24
N LEU A 124 -4.09 -5.03 -10.45
CA LEU A 124 -2.85 -4.44 -10.96
C LEU A 124 -1.94 -5.45 -11.66
N SER A 125 -1.95 -6.71 -11.23
CA SER A 125 -1.05 -7.76 -11.75
C SER A 125 -1.39 -8.27 -13.16
N CYS A 126 -2.60 -8.02 -13.67
CA CYS A 126 -3.03 -8.58 -14.96
C CYS A 126 -2.68 -7.69 -16.15
N HIS A 127 -3.04 -6.41 -16.10
CA HIS A 127 -2.88 -5.49 -17.25
C HIS A 127 -2.15 -4.20 -16.91
N GLY A 128 -1.69 -4.03 -15.66
CA GLY A 128 -1.16 -2.73 -15.19
C GLY A 128 -2.29 -1.79 -14.80
N GLY A 129 -1.98 -0.50 -14.65
CA GLY A 129 -2.91 0.49 -14.10
C GLY A 129 -3.19 1.69 -14.97
N ASP A 130 -2.32 2.02 -15.92
CA ASP A 130 -2.35 3.32 -16.60
C ASP A 130 -3.66 3.53 -17.37
N ARG A 131 -3.88 2.84 -18.50
CA ARG A 131 -5.13 2.98 -19.24
C ARG A 131 -6.30 2.34 -18.51
N TYR A 132 -6.07 1.21 -17.87
CA TYR A 132 -7.15 0.34 -17.41
C TYR A 132 -7.72 0.73 -16.04
N PHE A 133 -7.07 1.65 -15.32
CA PHE A 133 -7.55 2.14 -14.02
C PHE A 133 -7.39 3.66 -13.89
N LEU A 134 -6.17 4.18 -13.94
CA LEU A 134 -5.87 5.59 -13.64
C LEU A 134 -6.60 6.56 -14.57
N GLN A 135 -6.74 6.22 -15.85
CA GLN A 135 -7.37 7.09 -16.85
C GLN A 135 -8.89 6.88 -16.99
N GLN A 136 -9.47 5.96 -16.21
CA GLN A 136 -10.89 5.64 -16.33
C GLN A 136 -11.74 6.66 -15.56
N ASP A 137 -12.83 7.10 -16.20
CA ASP A 137 -13.85 7.99 -15.63
C ASP A 137 -15.19 7.26 -15.67
N ASN A 138 -15.27 6.20 -14.88
CA ASN A 138 -16.43 5.31 -14.82
C ASN A 138 -17.21 5.58 -13.53
N SER A 139 -18.54 5.61 -13.65
CA SER A 139 -19.45 5.53 -12.51
C SER A 139 -19.33 4.19 -11.77
N ILE A 140 -19.92 4.11 -10.57
CA ILE A 140 -19.97 2.86 -9.80
C ILE A 140 -20.59 1.72 -10.64
N ASP A 141 -21.70 1.98 -11.34
CA ASP A 141 -22.38 0.98 -12.17
C ASP A 141 -21.50 0.52 -13.35
N GLU A 142 -20.75 1.43 -13.96
CA GLU A 142 -19.82 1.10 -15.05
C GLU A 142 -18.62 0.28 -14.53
N TRP A 143 -18.09 0.61 -13.35
CA TRP A 143 -17.09 -0.20 -12.68
C TRP A 143 -17.61 -1.59 -12.30
N MET A 144 -18.85 -1.69 -11.82
CA MET A 144 -19.49 -2.98 -11.57
C MET A 144 -19.65 -3.80 -12.84
N GLY A 145 -19.94 -3.15 -13.97
CA GLY A 145 -20.07 -3.79 -15.28
C GLY A 145 -18.81 -4.51 -15.76
N ILE A 146 -17.61 -4.16 -15.28
CA ILE A 146 -16.38 -4.86 -15.69
C ILE A 146 -16.39 -6.33 -15.25
N PHE A 147 -17.11 -6.66 -14.17
CA PHE A 147 -17.18 -8.01 -13.62
C PHE A 147 -18.05 -8.95 -14.45
N ASP A 148 -18.80 -8.43 -15.44
CA ASP A 148 -19.55 -9.25 -16.40
C ASP A 148 -18.63 -9.97 -17.40
N ALA A 149 -17.39 -9.49 -17.56
CA ALA A 149 -16.41 -10.14 -18.43
C ALA A 149 -16.08 -11.55 -17.91
N PRO A 150 -15.94 -12.57 -18.80
CA PRO A 150 -15.77 -13.96 -18.40
C PRO A 150 -14.59 -14.25 -17.44
N TYR A 151 -13.54 -13.44 -17.50
CA TYR A 151 -12.38 -13.54 -16.61
C TYR A 151 -12.61 -12.82 -15.27
N HIS A 152 -13.23 -11.63 -15.28
CA HIS A 152 -13.49 -10.84 -14.07
C HIS A 152 -14.62 -11.37 -13.21
N ARG A 153 -15.58 -12.12 -13.77
CA ARG A 153 -16.69 -12.70 -12.98
C ARG A 153 -16.26 -13.62 -11.83
N ARG A 154 -14.99 -14.04 -11.82
CA ARG A 154 -14.38 -14.86 -10.76
C ARG A 154 -13.53 -14.06 -9.77
N LEU A 155 -13.34 -12.76 -10.01
CA LEU A 155 -12.66 -11.86 -9.12
C LEU A 155 -13.66 -11.25 -8.14
N LEU A 156 -13.16 -10.92 -6.95
CA LEU A 156 -13.89 -10.21 -5.90
C LEU A 156 -15.25 -10.87 -5.60
N THR A 157 -15.29 -12.20 -5.50
CA THR A 157 -16.55 -12.94 -5.32
C THR A 157 -16.99 -13.01 -3.87
N GLU A 158 -16.20 -12.47 -2.94
CA GLU A 158 -16.51 -12.49 -1.52
C GLU A 158 -17.29 -11.23 -1.13
N SER A 159 -18.31 -11.41 -0.29
CA SER A 159 -19.06 -10.32 0.38
C SER A 159 -19.42 -9.16 -0.56
N LEU A 160 -18.98 -7.93 -0.22
CA LEU A 160 -19.22 -6.67 -0.93
C LEU A 160 -17.92 -6.16 -1.60
N GLU A 161 -16.98 -7.04 -1.95
CA GLU A 161 -15.69 -6.61 -2.50
C GLU A 161 -15.84 -5.89 -3.85
N ARG A 162 -16.80 -6.27 -4.70
CA ARG A 162 -17.03 -5.59 -5.99
C ARG A 162 -17.55 -4.18 -5.79
N GLU A 163 -18.54 -4.03 -4.93
CA GLU A 163 -19.14 -2.75 -4.57
C GLU A 163 -18.10 -1.84 -3.90
N THR A 164 -17.26 -2.41 -3.02
CA THR A 164 -16.17 -1.70 -2.34
C THR A 164 -15.11 -1.21 -3.33
N PHE A 165 -14.68 -2.06 -4.29
CA PHE A 165 -13.76 -1.65 -5.34
C PHE A 165 -14.39 -0.59 -6.25
N ALA A 166 -15.61 -0.81 -6.73
CA ALA A 166 -16.29 0.08 -7.68
C ALA A 166 -16.55 1.47 -7.09
N SER A 167 -16.97 1.56 -5.82
CA SER A 167 -17.13 2.83 -5.11
C SER A 167 -15.79 3.57 -4.97
N TYR A 168 -14.75 2.91 -4.49
CA TYR A 168 -13.41 3.52 -4.38
C TYR A 168 -12.91 4.02 -5.74
N ALA A 169 -13.00 3.21 -6.79
CA ALA A 169 -12.55 3.58 -8.12
C ALA A 169 -13.34 4.79 -8.65
N ALA A 170 -14.66 4.81 -8.52
CA ALA A 170 -15.49 5.92 -8.99
C ALA A 170 -15.17 7.28 -8.32
N HIS A 171 -14.67 7.27 -7.07
CA HIS A 171 -14.29 8.49 -6.36
C HIS A 171 -12.84 8.90 -6.59
N THR A 172 -11.95 7.96 -6.94
CA THR A 172 -10.50 8.21 -6.89
C THR A 172 -9.80 8.26 -8.24
N VAL A 173 -10.49 7.86 -9.32
CA VAL A 173 -10.03 8.01 -10.70
C VAL A 173 -11.11 8.73 -11.54
N PRO A 174 -10.73 9.52 -12.56
CA PRO A 174 -9.41 9.60 -13.18
C PRO A 174 -8.36 10.33 -12.34
N LEU A 175 -7.14 9.78 -12.27
CA LEU A 175 -6.00 10.36 -11.57
C LEU A 175 -4.92 10.79 -12.57
N THR A 176 -4.59 12.08 -12.56
CA THR A 176 -3.49 12.60 -13.39
C THR A 176 -2.17 12.49 -12.64
N LEU A 177 -1.25 11.67 -13.15
CA LEU A 177 0.13 11.59 -12.68
C LEU A 177 1.06 12.29 -13.68
N GLU A 178 2.03 13.06 -13.18
CA GLU A 178 3.07 13.67 -14.03
C GLU A 178 3.91 12.60 -14.75
N THR A 179 4.18 11.50 -14.06
CA THR A 179 4.81 10.31 -14.62
C THR A 179 4.18 9.09 -13.99
N VAL A 180 3.71 8.16 -14.83
CA VAL A 180 3.17 6.88 -14.37
C VAL A 180 4.33 5.98 -13.95
N PRO A 181 4.42 5.55 -12.68
CA PRO A 181 5.44 4.62 -12.20
C PRO A 181 5.47 3.34 -13.03
N GLU A 182 6.65 2.74 -13.20
CA GLU A 182 6.84 1.50 -13.99
C GLU A 182 5.88 0.39 -13.53
N GLU A 183 5.64 0.26 -12.24
CA GLU A 183 4.76 -0.74 -11.65
C GLU A 183 3.28 -0.54 -11.99
N LEU A 184 2.87 0.68 -12.34
CA LEU A 184 1.53 1.04 -12.78
C LEU A 184 1.39 1.11 -14.30
N GLN A 185 2.48 1.07 -15.06
CA GLN A 185 2.42 1.06 -16.53
C GLN A 185 1.68 -0.18 -17.03
N ASP A 186 0.97 -0.01 -18.14
CA ASP A 186 0.29 -1.12 -18.78
C ASP A 186 1.30 -2.19 -19.22
N ARG A 187 0.97 -3.46 -19.01
CA ARG A 187 1.80 -4.56 -19.50
C ARG A 187 1.64 -4.65 -21.02
N ALA A 188 2.76 -4.82 -21.73
CA ALA A 188 2.72 -5.07 -23.16
C ALA A 188 2.05 -6.42 -23.43
N ASP A 189 1.00 -6.39 -24.25
CA ASP A 189 0.29 -7.55 -24.79
C ASP A 189 1.20 -8.52 -25.57
#